data_AF-A0A7C3QI77-F1
#
_entry.id   AF-A0A7C3QI77-F1
#
_cell.length_a   1.000
_cell.length_b   1.000
_cell.length_c   1.000
_cell.angle_alpha   90.00
_cell.angle_beta   90.00
_cell.angle_gamma   90.00
#
_symmetry.space_group_name_H-M   'P 1'
#
loop_
_entity.id
_entity.type
_entity.pdbx_description
1 polymer ?
#
loop_
_entity_poly.entity_id
_entity_poly.type
_entity_poly.pdbx_seq_one_letter_code
_entity_poly.pdbx_strand_id
1 'polypeptide(L)'
;MRVVEGAKERRYATDEVAWLLLEKRPNELKAYLCWGLDGAGYEELVTTAHLRSTVEQFHREAKQMLGLDQFEGRTWKGWHHHVTMVLLAYAYLALSRAQQGDTHPLPTLPKTANALVLEMAIQRLLREYDLTRPRAKRIARTMLEEFTTWED
;
A
#
# COMPACT_ATOMS: atom_id res chain seq x y z
N MET A 1 3.22 21.05 31.65
CA MET A 1 3.06 19.58 31.73
C MET A 1 4.28 18.93 31.08
N ARG A 2 5.06 18.12 31.82
CA ARG A 2 6.22 17.38 31.32
C ARG A 2 6.22 15.98 31.94
N VAL A 3 6.24 14.94 31.10
CA VAL A 3 6.88 13.66 31.38
C VAL A 3 7.45 13.14 30.06
N VAL A 4 8.73 12.77 30.07
CA VAL A 4 9.40 11.99 29.03
C VAL A 4 10.27 10.98 29.78
N GLU A 5 10.04 9.68 29.60
CA GLU A 5 11.02 8.63 29.90
C GLU A 5 10.99 7.56 28.82
N GLY A 6 12.17 7.24 28.29
CA GLY A 6 12.38 6.24 27.22
C GLY A 6 13.00 6.81 25.94
N ALA A 7 14.33 6.77 25.86
CA ALA A 7 15.19 7.04 24.69
C ALA A 7 15.05 8.41 23.99
N LYS A 8 15.86 9.40 24.40
CA LYS A 8 16.11 10.61 23.60
C LYS A 8 17.27 10.37 22.65
N GLU A 9 16.96 9.93 21.45
CA GLU A 9 17.73 10.34 20.28
C GLU A 9 17.64 11.88 20.24
N ARG A 10 18.74 12.57 20.57
CA ARG A 10 18.78 14.04 20.58
C ARG A 10 18.67 14.53 19.14
N ARG A 11 17.43 14.70 18.66
CA ARG A 11 17.16 15.49 17.46
C ARG A 11 17.33 16.95 17.83
N TYR A 12 18.20 17.64 17.10
CA TYR A 12 18.48 19.06 17.28
C TYR A 12 17.14 19.83 17.26
N ALA A 13 16.92 20.70 18.25
CA ALA A 13 15.80 21.62 18.20
C ALA A 13 16.09 22.60 17.06
N THR A 14 15.31 22.52 15.99
CA THR A 14 15.34 23.51 14.91
C THR A 14 14.57 24.74 15.38
N ASP A 15 14.93 25.94 14.90
CA ASP A 15 14.17 27.17 15.16
C ASP A 15 12.85 27.23 14.36
N GLU A 16 12.49 26.13 13.71
CA GLU A 16 11.28 26.02 12.89
C GLU A 16 10.05 25.93 13.78
N VAL A 17 8.94 26.49 13.33
CA VAL A 17 7.64 26.37 14.02
C VAL A 17 7.01 25.04 13.62
N ALA A 18 6.64 24.24 14.61
CA ALA A 18 5.88 23.00 14.43
C ALA A 18 4.58 23.01 15.23
N TRP A 19 3.57 22.39 14.65
CA TRP A 19 2.32 22.07 15.31
C TRP A 19 2.40 20.68 15.92
N LEU A 20 1.94 20.55 17.17
CA LEU A 20 1.79 19.27 17.85
C LEU A 20 0.33 18.85 17.83
N LEU A 21 -0.01 17.88 16.99
CA LEU A 21 -1.34 17.29 16.94
C LEU A 21 -1.41 16.11 17.92
N LEU A 22 -2.39 16.14 18.82
CA LEU A 22 -2.65 15.07 19.77
C LEU A 22 -3.95 14.35 19.42
N GLU A 23 -3.86 13.06 19.14
CA GLU A 23 -4.99 12.19 18.88
C GLU A 23 -5.24 11.30 20.09
N LYS A 24 -6.36 11.53 20.79
CA LYS A 24 -6.79 10.72 21.92
C LYS A 24 -7.61 9.53 21.43
N ARG A 25 -7.11 8.33 21.66
CA ARG A 25 -7.79 7.06 21.41
C ARG A 25 -8.20 6.41 22.73
N PRO A 26 -9.05 5.36 22.74
CA PRO A 26 -9.55 4.75 23.97
C PRO A 26 -8.44 4.32 24.95
N ASN A 27 -7.33 3.78 24.44
CA ASN A 27 -6.24 3.22 25.24
C ASN A 27 -4.88 3.86 24.98
N GLU A 28 -4.79 4.87 24.12
CA GLU A 28 -3.51 5.49 23.73
C GLU A 28 -3.68 6.98 23.40
N LEU A 29 -2.62 7.77 23.62
CA LEU A 29 -2.50 9.13 23.12
C LEU A 29 -1.40 9.15 22.07
N LYS A 30 -1.74 9.48 20.82
CA LYS A 30 -0.76 9.64 19.75
C LYS A 30 -0.43 11.10 19.55
N ALA A 31 0.85 11.38 19.35
CA ALA A 31 1.36 12.71 19.10
C ALA A 31 2.03 12.76 17.73
N TYR A 32 1.68 13.77 16.94
CA TYR A 32 2.21 14.02 15.60
C TYR A 32 2.83 15.41 15.57
N LEU A 33 4.04 15.52 15.01
CA LEU A 33 4.73 16.78 14.81
C LEU A 33 4.60 17.19 13.34
N CYS A 34 4.04 18.37 13.11
CA CYS A 34 3.64 18.88 11.80
C CYS A 34 4.38 20.18 11.50
N TRP A 35 5.32 20.15 10.55
CA TRP A 35 6.13 21.30 10.14
C TRP A 35 5.57 21.95 8.89
N GLY A 36 5.64 23.28 8.78
CA GLY A 36 5.29 24.01 7.55
C GLY A 36 3.80 23.94 7.17
N LEU A 37 2.91 23.70 8.13
CA LEU A 37 1.45 23.62 7.95
C LEU A 37 0.72 24.78 8.63
N ASP A 38 1.36 25.95 8.73
CA ASP A 38 0.84 27.11 9.46
C ASP A 38 -0.46 27.69 8.88
N GLY A 39 -0.72 27.44 7.59
CA GLY A 39 -1.97 27.82 6.92
C GLY A 39 -3.01 26.69 6.80
N ALA A 40 -2.68 25.48 7.27
CA ALA A 40 -3.53 24.31 7.09
C ALA A 40 -4.70 24.31 8.07
N GLY A 41 -5.88 23.93 7.57
CA GLY A 41 -7.05 23.70 8.43
C GLY A 41 -6.86 22.48 9.33
N TYR A 42 -7.67 22.36 10.39
CA TYR A 42 -7.64 21.21 11.29
C TYR A 42 -7.80 19.87 10.55
N GLU A 43 -8.73 19.80 9.58
CA GLU A 43 -8.98 18.61 8.77
C GLU A 43 -7.75 18.20 7.93
N GLU A 44 -7.05 19.19 7.37
CA GLU A 44 -5.84 18.97 6.58
C GLU A 44 -4.69 18.48 7.46
N LEU A 45 -4.53 19.03 8.67
CA LEU A 45 -3.56 18.57 9.67
C LEU A 45 -3.82 17.11 10.08
N VAL A 46 -5.08 16.77 10.37
CA VAL A 46 -5.48 15.39 10.72
C VAL A 46 -5.24 14.46 9.55
N THR A 47 -5.64 14.83 8.34
CA THR A 47 -5.44 14.02 7.13
C THR A 47 -3.96 13.76 6.89
N THR A 48 -3.13 14.81 6.94
CA THR A 48 -1.69 14.74 6.72
C THR A 48 -0.99 13.87 7.78
N ALA A 49 -1.39 13.99 9.05
CA ALA A 49 -0.88 13.14 10.11
C ALA A 49 -1.16 11.64 9.86
N HIS A 50 -2.32 11.32 9.27
CA HIS A 50 -2.69 9.94 8.95
C HIS A 50 -2.06 9.42 7.64
N LEU A 51 -1.63 10.28 6.72
CA LEU A 51 -0.92 9.87 5.50
C LEU A 51 0.34 9.05 5.80
N ARG A 52 1.02 9.30 6.93
CA ARG A 52 2.18 8.53 7.39
C ARG A 52 1.89 7.03 7.40
N SER A 53 0.75 6.62 7.94
CA SER A 53 0.35 5.22 8.01
C SER A 53 0.08 4.62 6.63
N THR A 54 -0.43 5.43 5.70
CA THR A 54 -0.61 5.03 4.29
C THR A 54 0.73 4.77 3.62
N VAL A 55 1.73 5.61 3.85
CA VAL A 55 3.10 5.42 3.32
C VAL A 55 3.75 4.15 3.89
N GLU A 56 3.58 3.89 5.19
CA GLU A 56 4.08 2.66 5.81
C GLU A 56 3.41 1.41 5.25
N GLN A 57 2.10 1.48 5.00
CA GLN A 57 1.37 0.40 4.36
C GLN A 57 1.87 0.16 2.92
N PHE A 58 2.02 1.22 2.13
CA PHE A 58 2.62 1.14 0.80
C PHE A 58 3.99 0.45 0.83
N HIS A 59 4.89 0.87 1.72
CA HIS A 59 6.23 0.27 1.82
C HIS A 59 6.18 -1.22 2.19
N ARG A 60 5.30 -1.64 3.11
CA ARG A 60 5.13 -3.06 3.44
C ARG A 60 4.61 -3.85 2.25
N GLU A 61 3.52 -3.40 1.64
CA GLU A 61 2.88 -4.07 0.52
C GLU A 61 3.81 -4.16 -0.70
N ALA A 62 4.51 -3.08 -1.04
CA ALA A 62 5.46 -3.06 -2.16
C ALA A 62 6.63 -4.03 -1.97
N LYS A 63 7.15 -4.19 -0.75
CA LYS A 63 8.18 -5.20 -0.45
C LYS A 63 7.63 -6.61 -0.50
N GLN A 64 6.58 -6.87 0.28
CA GLN A 64 6.05 -8.22 0.47
C GLN A 64 5.42 -8.81 -0.79
N MET A 65 4.76 -7.99 -1.62
CA MET A 65 4.02 -8.49 -2.78
C MET A 65 4.69 -8.19 -4.11
N LEU A 66 5.35 -7.04 -4.23
CA LEU A 66 5.87 -6.55 -5.52
C LEU A 66 7.40 -6.65 -5.60
N GLY A 67 8.06 -7.15 -4.55
CA GLY A 67 9.49 -7.38 -4.55
C GLY A 67 10.32 -6.10 -4.56
N LEU A 68 9.86 -5.02 -3.93
CA LEU A 68 10.62 -3.76 -3.84
C LEU A 68 12.05 -3.96 -3.30
N ASP A 69 12.22 -4.91 -2.39
CA ASP A 69 13.49 -5.29 -1.76
C ASP A 69 14.17 -6.51 -2.38
N GLN A 70 13.66 -7.01 -3.50
CA GLN A 70 14.18 -8.21 -4.19
C GLN A 70 15.14 -7.87 -5.35
N PHE A 71 15.64 -6.63 -5.42
CA PHE A 71 16.62 -6.25 -6.44
C PHE A 71 18.04 -6.71 -6.07
N GLU A 72 18.68 -7.50 -6.93
CA GLU A 72 20.01 -8.11 -6.69
C GLU A 72 21.22 -7.14 -6.79
N GLY A 73 21.02 -5.84 -7.06
CA GLY A 73 22.08 -4.85 -6.85
C GLY A 73 23.14 -4.71 -7.95
N ARG A 74 22.83 -4.94 -9.23
CA ARG A 74 23.86 -4.98 -10.31
C ARG A 74 24.25 -3.63 -10.91
N THR A 75 23.30 -2.71 -11.07
CA THR A 75 23.54 -1.38 -11.68
C THR A 75 22.53 -0.35 -11.17
N TRP A 76 22.90 0.93 -11.17
CA TRP A 76 21.99 2.04 -10.86
C TRP A 76 20.78 2.09 -11.80
N LYS A 77 21.01 1.91 -13.11
CA LYS A 77 19.95 1.87 -14.12
C LYS A 77 18.98 0.71 -13.88
N GLY A 78 19.50 -0.46 -13.53
CA GLY A 78 18.70 -1.64 -13.18
C GLY A 78 17.83 -1.38 -11.95
N TRP A 79 18.40 -0.78 -10.91
CA TRP A 79 17.67 -0.41 -9.70
C TRP A 79 16.53 0.57 -10.00
N HIS A 80 16.81 1.62 -10.78
CA HIS A 80 15.79 2.58 -11.19
C HIS A 80 14.65 1.94 -11.97
N HIS A 81 14.97 1.07 -12.93
CA HIS A 81 13.95 0.37 -13.70
C HIS A 81 13.09 -0.52 -12.80
N HIS A 82 13.72 -1.28 -11.91
CA HIS A 82 13.03 -2.14 -10.94
C HIS A 82 12.06 -1.35 -10.07
N VAL A 83 12.55 -0.31 -9.39
CA VAL A 83 11.71 0.54 -8.51
C VAL A 83 10.58 1.19 -9.31
N THR A 84 10.85 1.68 -10.53
CA THR A 84 9.83 2.28 -11.38
C THR A 84 8.73 1.27 -11.74
N MET A 85 9.09 0.03 -12.05
CA MET A 85 8.11 -1.03 -12.35
C MET A 85 7.30 -1.45 -11.13
N VAL A 86 7.94 -1.54 -9.96
CA VAL A 86 7.24 -1.81 -8.70
C VAL A 86 6.24 -0.69 -8.37
N LEU A 87 6.64 0.57 -8.50
CA LEU A 87 5.78 1.72 -8.26
C LEU A 87 4.61 1.78 -9.26
N LEU A 88 4.86 1.49 -10.53
CA LEU A 88 3.82 1.44 -11.56
C LEU A 88 2.79 0.34 -11.26
N ALA A 89 3.26 -0.86 -10.91
CA ALA A 89 2.40 -1.97 -10.53
C ALA A 89 1.56 -1.62 -9.29
N TYR A 90 2.18 -1.02 -8.27
CA TYR A 90 1.47 -0.56 -7.07
C TYR A 90 0.37 0.46 -7.40
N ALA A 91 0.70 1.48 -8.20
CA ALA A 91 -0.25 2.51 -8.59
C ALA A 91 -1.46 1.92 -9.36
N TYR A 92 -1.21 0.96 -10.26
CA TYR A 92 -2.26 0.26 -10.98
C TYR A 92 -3.19 -0.53 -10.05
N LEU A 93 -2.62 -1.26 -9.08
CA LEU A 93 -3.40 -2.01 -8.09
C LEU A 93 -4.20 -1.08 -7.18
N ALA A 94 -3.59 0.03 -6.72
CA ALA A 94 -4.25 1.02 -5.88
C ALA A 94 -5.43 1.68 -6.61
N LEU A 95 -5.26 2.03 -7.89
CA LEU A 95 -6.34 2.57 -8.71
C LEU A 95 -7.46 1.54 -8.95
N SER A 96 -7.09 0.30 -9.28
CA SER A 96 -8.04 -0.80 -9.48
C SER A 96 -8.88 -1.04 -8.23
N ARG A 97 -8.24 -0.99 -7.05
CA ARG A 97 -8.92 -1.07 -5.76
C ARG A 97 -9.89 0.10 -5.55
N ALA A 98 -9.47 1.33 -5.84
CA ALA A 98 -10.32 2.52 -5.68
C ALA A 98 -11.56 2.48 -6.58
N GLN A 99 -11.44 1.93 -7.80
CA GLN A 99 -12.56 1.77 -8.74
C GLN A 99 -13.61 0.74 -8.30
N GLN A 100 -13.30 -0.11 -7.31
CA GLN A 100 -14.23 -1.10 -6.78
C GLN A 100 -15.16 -0.52 -5.68
N GLY A 101 -14.98 0.73 -5.28
CA GLY A 101 -15.64 1.29 -4.08
C GLY A 101 -16.74 2.31 -4.36
N ASP A 102 -17.98 1.92 -4.00
CA ASP A 102 -18.96 2.78 -3.32
C ASP A 102 -19.80 2.03 -2.27
N THR A 103 -19.83 0.67 -2.26
CA THR A 103 -20.76 -0.11 -1.40
C THR A 103 -20.14 -0.98 -0.30
N HIS A 104 -18.81 -1.17 -0.23
CA HIS A 104 -18.14 -2.02 0.77
C HIS A 104 -16.72 -1.53 1.13
N PRO A 105 -16.10 -2.00 2.24
CA PRO A 105 -14.70 -1.71 2.55
C PRO A 105 -13.80 -2.07 1.36
N LEU A 106 -12.84 -1.19 1.05
CA LEU A 106 -11.90 -1.43 -0.06
C LEU A 106 -11.14 -2.75 0.17
N PRO A 107 -11.03 -3.62 -0.85
CA PRO A 107 -10.33 -4.88 -0.70
C PRO A 107 -8.84 -4.68 -0.42
N THR A 108 -8.18 -5.68 0.17
CA THR A 108 -6.74 -5.63 0.39
C THR A 108 -5.98 -5.64 -0.94
N LEU A 109 -4.73 -5.15 -0.96
CA LEU A 109 -3.89 -5.18 -2.16
C LEU A 109 -3.71 -6.62 -2.70
N PRO A 110 -3.45 -7.65 -1.88
CA PRO A 110 -3.38 -9.05 -2.34
C PRO A 110 -4.66 -9.50 -3.05
N LYS A 111 -5.84 -9.20 -2.46
CA LYS A 111 -7.13 -9.59 -3.04
C LYS A 111 -7.36 -8.96 -4.41
N THR A 112 -6.94 -7.70 -4.57
CA THR A 112 -7.04 -6.97 -5.85
C THR A 112 -6.09 -7.56 -6.89
N ALA A 113 -4.83 -7.81 -6.51
CA ALA A 113 -3.84 -8.42 -7.40
C ALA A 113 -4.27 -9.82 -7.86
N ASN A 114 -4.74 -10.64 -6.92
CA ASN A 114 -5.23 -11.98 -7.18
C ASN A 114 -6.43 -11.97 -8.15
N ALA A 115 -7.40 -11.07 -7.95
CA ALA A 115 -8.55 -10.93 -8.85
C ALA A 115 -8.11 -10.57 -10.28
N LEU A 116 -7.11 -9.70 -10.43
CA LEU A 116 -6.53 -9.34 -11.73
C LEU A 116 -5.83 -10.54 -12.38
N VAL A 117 -5.01 -11.28 -11.64
CA VAL A 117 -4.32 -12.48 -12.14
C VAL A 117 -5.33 -13.54 -12.60
N LEU A 118 -6.39 -13.76 -11.83
CA LEU A 118 -7.47 -14.68 -12.21
C LEU A 118 -8.19 -14.23 -13.49
N GLU A 119 -8.55 -12.95 -13.60
CA GLU A 119 -9.19 -12.45 -14.82
C GLU A 119 -8.25 -12.54 -16.02
N MET A 120 -6.96 -12.22 -15.87
CA MET A 120 -5.97 -12.39 -16.93
C MET A 120 -5.86 -13.84 -17.40
N ALA A 121 -5.82 -14.80 -16.46
CA ALA A 121 -5.79 -16.22 -16.78
C ALA A 121 -7.07 -16.67 -17.52
N ILE A 122 -8.24 -16.20 -17.08
CA ILE A 122 -9.52 -16.44 -17.76
C ILE A 122 -9.48 -15.91 -19.19
N GLN A 123 -9.10 -14.64 -19.37
CA GLN A 123 -9.06 -13.98 -20.67
C GLN A 123 -8.07 -14.66 -21.62
N ARG A 124 -6.94 -15.14 -21.10
CA ARG A 124 -5.98 -15.93 -21.87
C ARG A 124 -6.59 -17.25 -22.33
N LEU A 125 -7.21 -18.01 -21.42
CA LEU A 125 -7.86 -19.28 -21.76
C LEU A 125 -8.98 -19.11 -22.78
N LEU A 126 -9.77 -18.03 -22.69
CA LEU A 126 -10.82 -17.73 -23.66
C LEU A 126 -10.26 -17.35 -25.05
N ARG A 127 -9.06 -16.75 -25.12
CA ARG A 127 -8.43 -16.39 -26.39
C ARG A 127 -7.72 -17.56 -27.06
N GLU A 128 -7.08 -18.42 -26.27
CA GLU A 128 -6.27 -19.53 -26.78
C GLU A 128 -7.09 -20.81 -27.03
N TYR A 129 -8.22 -20.95 -26.34
CA TYR A 129 -9.05 -22.16 -26.40
C TYR A 129 -10.53 -21.80 -26.56
N ASP A 130 -11.28 -22.66 -27.26
CA ASP A 130 -12.74 -22.53 -27.38
C ASP A 130 -13.44 -23.01 -26.10
N LEU A 131 -13.26 -22.24 -25.02
CA LEU A 131 -13.83 -22.52 -23.71
C LEU A 131 -14.96 -21.54 -23.39
N THR A 132 -15.96 -22.02 -22.65
CA THR A 132 -16.94 -21.13 -22.03
C THR A 132 -16.33 -20.43 -20.81
N ARG A 133 -16.75 -19.20 -20.52
CA ARG A 133 -16.26 -18.43 -19.36
C ARG A 133 -16.34 -19.18 -18.02
N PRO A 134 -17.41 -19.93 -17.70
CA PRO A 134 -17.45 -20.74 -16.48
C PRO A 134 -16.38 -21.84 -16.45
N ARG A 135 -16.09 -22.49 -17.59
CA ARG A 135 -15.05 -23.52 -17.68
C ARG A 135 -13.65 -22.91 -17.56
N ALA A 136 -13.39 -21.81 -18.27
CA ALA A 136 -12.14 -21.07 -18.16
C ALA A 136 -11.88 -20.59 -16.73
N LYS A 137 -12.89 -20.06 -16.03
CA LYS A 137 -12.77 -19.61 -14.62
C LYS A 137 -12.40 -20.74 -13.67
N ARG A 138 -13.00 -21.92 -13.83
CA ARG A 138 -12.67 -23.09 -13.00
C ARG A 138 -11.24 -23.55 -13.23
N ILE A 139 -10.83 -23.65 -14.50
CA ILE A 139 -9.45 -24.04 -14.86
C ILE A 139 -8.44 -23.02 -14.33
N ALA A 140 -8.68 -21.71 -14.55
CA ALA A 140 -7.81 -20.65 -14.06
C ALA A 140 -7.68 -20.66 -12.54
N ARG A 141 -8.77 -20.90 -11.81
CA ARG A 141 -8.74 -21.02 -10.36
C ARG A 141 -7.86 -22.21 -9.93
N THR A 142 -8.09 -23.39 -10.49
CA THR A 142 -7.29 -24.58 -10.19
C THR A 142 -5.81 -24.38 -10.52
N MET A 143 -5.49 -23.73 -11.64
CA MET A 143 -4.10 -23.41 -12.00
C MET A 143 -3.45 -22.47 -10.99
N LEU A 144 -4.17 -21.47 -10.49
CA LEU A 144 -3.62 -20.46 -9.59
C LEU A 144 -3.60 -20.90 -8.12
N GLU A 145 -4.41 -21.86 -7.73
CA GLU A 145 -4.38 -22.48 -6.38
C GLU A 145 -2.99 -23.07 -6.06
N GLU A 146 -2.24 -23.53 -7.07
CA GLU A 146 -0.87 -24.06 -6.90
C GLU A 146 0.19 -22.97 -6.66
N PHE A 147 -0.04 -21.74 -7.13
CA PHE A 147 0.97 -20.66 -7.12
C PHE A 147 0.68 -19.56 -6.11
N THR A 148 -0.50 -19.54 -5.50
CA THR A 148 -0.93 -18.46 -4.61
C THR A 148 -1.77 -19.00 -3.45
N THR A 149 -1.49 -18.57 -2.23
CA THR A 149 -2.30 -18.91 -1.04
C THR A 149 -3.55 -18.01 -1.03
N TRP A 150 -4.64 -18.50 -1.62
CA TRP A 150 -5.92 -17.77 -1.76
C TRP A 150 -6.76 -17.67 -0.49
N GLU A 151 -6.29 -18.23 0.63
CA GLU A 151 -7.05 -18.22 1.88
C GLU A 151 -6.92 -16.85 2.56
N ASP A 152 -8.08 -16.18 2.69
CA ASP A 152 -8.31 -14.96 3.49
C ASP A 152 -8.02 -15.23 4.99
#